data_AF-A0A9E0A2A0-F1
#
_entry.id   AF-A0A9E0A2A0-F1
#
_cell.length_a   1.000
_cell.length_b   1.000
_cell.length_c   1.000
_cell.angle_alpha   90.00
_cell.angle_beta   90.00
_cell.angle_gamma   90.00
#
_symmetry.space_group_name_H-M   'P 1'
#
loop_
_entity.id
_entity.type
_entity.pdbx_description
1 polymer ?
#
loop_
_entity_poly.entity_id
_entity_poly.type
_entity_poly.pdbx_seq_one_letter_code
_entity_poly.pdbx_strand_id
1 'polypeptide(L)' 'MKKNEKIICHCNGVSEKAVVKTIHQKGAIGMNDIQRLTLAATGCRRCFAQVEEILLSELDKLKVNGLQLKINFIEDK' A
#
# COMPACT_ATOMS: atom_id res chain seq x y z
N MET A 1 -24.17 -5.00 11.92
CA MET A 1 -23.61 -3.73 11.40
C MET A 1 -22.28 -4.00 10.73
N LYS A 2 -22.15 -3.77 9.41
CA LYS A 2 -20.84 -3.84 8.75
C LYS A 2 -20.05 -2.59 9.15
N LYS A 3 -18.86 -2.78 9.69
CA LYS A 3 -17.93 -1.71 10.09
C LYS A 3 -17.75 -0.76 8.88
N ASN A 4 -18.00 0.54 9.04
CA ASN A 4 -17.76 1.52 7.97
C ASN A 4 -16.31 1.37 7.49
N GLU A 5 -16.14 0.96 6.25
CA GLU A 5 -14.83 0.74 5.65
C GLU A 5 -14.30 2.07 5.10
N LYS A 6 -13.16 2.52 5.60
CA LYS A 6 -12.54 3.79 5.19
C LYS A 6 -12.04 3.65 3.75
N ILE A 7 -12.71 4.35 2.83
CA ILE A 7 -12.29 4.44 1.42
C ILE A 7 -11.17 5.46 1.30
N ILE A 8 -10.07 5.05 0.66
CA ILE A 8 -8.90 5.88 0.41
C ILE A 8 -8.90 6.36 -1.05
N CYS A 9 -9.20 5.46 -1.99
CA CYS A 9 -9.33 5.81 -3.39
C CYS A 9 -10.79 5.80 -3.83
N HIS A 10 -11.37 6.98 -4.07
CA HIS A 10 -12.74 7.09 -4.56
C HIS A 10 -12.90 6.79 -6.06
N CYS A 11 -11.86 6.95 -6.87
CA CYS A 11 -11.92 6.62 -8.30
C CYS A 11 -12.13 5.13 -8.54
N ASN A 12 -11.44 4.29 -7.77
CA ASN A 12 -11.40 2.84 -7.95
C ASN A 12 -11.99 2.07 -6.76
N GLY A 13 -12.62 2.77 -5.81
CA GLY A 13 -13.29 2.15 -4.65
C GLY A 13 -12.35 1.39 -3.71
N VAL A 14 -11.09 1.82 -3.57
CA VAL A 14 -10.09 1.09 -2.76
C VAL A 14 -10.17 1.54 -1.31
N SER A 15 -10.34 0.57 -0.41
CA SER A 15 -10.32 0.80 1.04
C SER A 15 -8.92 0.76 1.64
N GLU A 16 -8.75 1.39 2.81
CA GLU A 16 -7.53 1.29 3.61
C GLU A 16 -7.18 -0.17 3.90
N LYS A 17 -8.18 -0.99 4.24
CA LYS A 17 -8.02 -2.43 4.49
C LYS A 17 -7.49 -3.18 3.27
N ALA A 18 -7.90 -2.80 2.05
CA ALA A 18 -7.39 -3.41 0.83
C ALA A 18 -5.91 -3.08 0.59
N VAL A 19 -5.49 -1.84 0.87
CA VAL A 19 -4.08 -1.42 0.80
C VAL A 19 -3.26 -2.21 1.82
N VAL A 20 -3.66 -2.21 3.10
CA VAL A 20 -2.96 -2.95 4.16
C VAL A 20 -2.86 -4.44 3.84
N LYS A 21 -3.95 -5.08 3.40
CA LYS A 21 -3.90 -6.50 2.97
C LYS A 21 -2.92 -6.74 1.84
N THR A 22 -2.81 -5.82 0.89
CA THR A 22 -1.89 -5.95 -0.24
C THR A 22 -0.44 -5.90 0.23
N ILE A 23 -0.12 -5.03 1.19
CA ILE A 23 1.21 -4.93 1.80
C ILE A 23 1.56 -6.24 2.53
N HIS A 24 0.70 -6.68 3.45
CA HIS A 24 0.99 -7.82 4.32
C HIS A 24 0.86 -9.19 3.66
N GLN A 25 -0.11 -9.37 2.74
CA GLN A 25 -0.42 -10.68 2.16
C GLN A 25 0.21 -10.89 0.79
N LYS A 26 0.43 -9.82 0.02
CA LYS A 26 1.04 -9.90 -1.32
C LYS A 26 2.48 -9.39 -1.34
N GLY A 27 3.00 -8.89 -0.21
CA GLY A 27 4.38 -8.43 -0.10
C GLY A 27 4.67 -7.15 -0.90
N ALA A 28 3.67 -6.29 -1.10
CA ALA A 28 3.88 -5.02 -1.79
C ALA A 28 4.79 -4.10 -0.96
N ILE A 29 5.90 -3.66 -1.57
CA ILE A 29 6.92 -2.82 -0.92
C ILE A 29 7.04 -1.43 -1.56
N GLY A 30 6.34 -1.19 -2.68
CA GLY A 30 6.37 0.09 -3.39
C GLY A 30 5.01 0.56 -3.86
N MET A 31 4.91 1.85 -4.18
CA MET A 31 3.69 2.44 -4.75
C MET A 31 3.29 1.80 -6.09
N ASN A 32 4.27 1.33 -6.87
CA ASN A 32 4.01 0.61 -8.12
C ASN A 32 3.25 -0.70 -7.86
N ASP A 33 3.65 -1.47 -6.84
CA ASP A 33 2.96 -2.70 -6.44
C ASP A 33 1.52 -2.41 -6.01
N ILE A 34 1.32 -1.37 -5.19
CA ILE A 34 0.00 -0.96 -4.74
C ILE A 34 -0.89 -0.57 -5.93
N GLN A 35 -0.38 0.25 -6.85
CA GLN A 35 -1.12 0.65 -8.05
C GLN A 35 -1.47 -0.55 -8.92
N ARG A 36 -0.53 -1.47 -9.17
CA ARG A 36 -0.78 -2.67 -9.99
C ARG A 36 -1.77 -3.64 -9.35
N LEU A 37 -1.71 -3.82 -8.03
CA LEU A 37 -2.48 -4.84 -7.32
C LEU A 37 -3.86 -4.35 -6.84
N THR A 38 -4.07 -3.03 -6.74
CA THR A 38 -5.32 -2.44 -6.21
C THR A 38 -5.95 -1.38 -7.10
N LEU A 39 -5.22 -0.86 -8.09
CA LEU A 39 -5.60 0.32 -8.89
C LEU A 39 -5.74 1.61 -8.08
N ALA A 40 -5.36 1.65 -6.80
CA ALA A 40 -5.35 2.91 -6.05
C ALA A 40 -4.40 3.92 -6.73
N ALA A 41 -4.77 5.21 -6.68
CA ALA A 41 -3.97 6.31 -7.22
C ALA A 41 -3.63 6.24 -8.72
N THR A 42 -4.34 5.47 -9.54
CA THR A 42 -4.17 5.44 -11.02
C THR A 42 -5.14 6.37 -11.77
N GLY A 43 -6.23 6.81 -11.12
CA GLY A 43 -7.22 7.74 -11.69
C GLY A 43 -6.85 9.21 -11.50
N CYS A 44 -7.50 9.91 -10.57
CA CYS A 44 -7.27 11.34 -10.31
C CYS A 44 -6.05 11.65 -9.41
N ARG A 45 -5.42 10.61 -8.85
CA ARG A 45 -4.21 10.67 -8.00
C ARG A 45 -4.30 11.49 -6.70
N ARG A 46 -5.46 12.05 -6.33
CA ARG A 46 -5.63 12.81 -5.07
C ARG A 46 -5.33 12.01 -3.80
N CYS A 47 -5.48 10.70 -3.82
CA CYS A 47 -5.18 9.82 -2.71
C CYS A 47 -3.72 9.34 -2.66
N PHE A 48 -2.85 9.76 -3.61
CA PHE A 48 -1.51 9.21 -3.75
C PHE A 48 -0.68 9.33 -2.47
N ALA A 49 -0.58 10.54 -1.91
CA ALA A 49 0.20 10.78 -0.68
C ALA A 49 -0.33 9.98 0.52
N GLN A 50 -1.66 9.84 0.64
CA GLN A 50 -2.27 9.06 1.72
C GLN A 50 -1.99 7.56 1.57
N VAL A 51 -2.01 7.03 0.34
CA VAL A 51 -1.67 5.63 0.08
C VAL A 51 -0.19 5.36 0.37
N GLU A 52 0.70 6.30 0.00
CA GLU A 52 2.12 6.23 0.29
C GLU A 52 2.42 6.27 1.80
N GLU A 53 1.73 7.13 2.55
CA GLU A 53 1.83 7.17 4.01
C GLU A 53 1.43 5.84 4.67
N ILE A 54 0.31 5.23 4.22
CA ILE A 54 -0.13 3.91 4.69
C ILE A 54 0.94 2.85 4.36
N LEU A 55 1.48 2.87 3.14
CA LEU A 55 2.52 1.94 2.72
C LEU A 55 3.75 2.03 3.62
N LEU A 56 4.29 3.23 3.81
CA LEU A 56 5.47 3.45 4.65
C LEU A 56 5.21 3.06 6.11
N SER A 57 4.07 3.45 6.67
CA SER A 57 3.70 3.10 8.04
C SER A 57 3.60 1.59 8.28
N GLU A 58 3.01 0.84 7.34
CA GLU A 58 2.90 -0.61 7.46
C GLU A 58 4.25 -1.31 7.23
N LEU A 59 5.08 -0.83 6.31
CA LEU A 59 6.44 -1.35 6.11
C LEU A 59 7.32 -1.14 7.34
N ASP A 60 7.20 0.00 8.03
CA ASP A 60 7.94 0.23 9.28
C ASP A 60 7.50 -0.71 10.40
N LYS A 61 6.20 -1.01 10.50
CA LYS A 61 5.68 -2.03 11.44
C LYS A 61 6.25 -3.43 11.15
N LEU A 62 6.46 -3.76 9.87
CA LEU A 62 7.06 -5.04 9.48
C LEU A 62 8.55 -5.13 9.85
N LYS A 63 9.30 -4.03 9.73
CA LYS A 63 10.72 -3.97 10.14
C LYS A 63 10.90 -4.21 11.65
N VAL A 64 10.02 -3.65 12.48
CA VAL A 64 10.08 -3.79 13.95
C VAL A 64 9.85 -5.24 14.39
N ASN A 65 9.08 -6.02 13.62
CA ASN A 65 8.72 -7.40 13.97
C ASN A 65 9.72 -8.47 13.46
N GLY A 66 10.92 -8.07 13.02
CA GLY A 66 12.01 -9.00 12.68
C GLY A 66 11.89 -9.73 11.34
N LEU A 67 10.91 -9.39 10.49
CA LEU A 67 10.85 -9.89 9.12
C LEU A 67 11.73 -8.99 8.23
N GLN A 68 13.03 -9.32 8.16
CA GLN A 68 13.96 -8.72 7.19
C GLN A 68 13.44 -9.03 5.77
N LEU A 69 12.75 -8.07 5.15
CA LEU A 69 12.52 -8.12 3.71
C LEU A 69 13.88 -7.97 3.02
N LYS A 70 14.31 -8.98 2.26
CA LYS A 70 15.44 -8.88 1.33
C LYS A 70 15.04 -7.87 0.25
N ILE A 71 15.31 -6.59 0.49
CA ILE A 71 15.23 -5.58 -0.55
C ILE A 71 16.48 -5.76 -1.40
N ASN A 72 16.35 -6.38 -2.57
CA ASN A 72 17.35 -6.23 -3.62
C ASN A 72 17.25 -4.77 -4.08
N PHE A 73 18.10 -3.91 -3.52
CA PHE A 73 18.44 -2.65 -4.15
C PHE A 73 19.08 -3.00 -5.49
N ILE A 74 18.29 -2.98 -6.56
CA ILE A 74 18.84 -2.72 -7.88
C ILE A 74 18.91 -1.19 -7.95
N GLU A 75 20.09 -0.65 -7.65
CA GLU A 75 20.43 0.69 -8.07
C GLU A 75 20.37 0.68 -9.60
N ASP A 76 19.31 1.26 -10.17
CA ASP A 76 19.28 1.62 -11.59
C ASP A 76 20.40 2.64 -11.82
N LYS A 77 21.44 2.18 -12.49
CA LYS A 77 22.66 2.90 -12.86
C LYS A 77 22.44 3.73 -14.11
#